data_AF-A0A1J5I2Q2-F1
#
_entry.id   AF-A0A1J5I2Q2-F1
#
_cell.length_a   1.000
_cell.length_b   1.000
_cell.length_c   1.000
_cell.angle_alpha   90.00
_cell.angle_beta   90.00
_cell.angle_gamma   90.00
#
_symmetry.space_group_name_H-M   'P 1'
#
loop_
_entity.id
_entity.type
_entity.pdbx_description
1 polymer ?
#
loop_
_entity_poly.entity_id
_entity_poly.type
_entity_poly.pdbx_seq_one_letter_code
_entity_poly.pdbx_strand_id
1 'polypeptide(L)'
;MINVENKNKFYDVNSSPVGDIEKVFREEAKVDDVRRRIVKADKYSEKRIEQDEWGWNEHSDAERVATINAFELAKNGSNMVVWISPEGGSYKEGRLNIYLPFFKNNEWNLQGYGIPLLKNQDESLNLGKELVGKNGKCIGNIEELRRQPIGFKIDNQEKWLEECQKLMPDFNNLWEFIENSGEQKQKEKVLEAVLYAKDRAQGNNILFETIMARQGFLINAVGGHGTAYGIEKVYNFKIEMINSQPFTELQRVNGKLVCPVCGEEVGEGVSICPKCKINLK
;
A
#
# COMPACT_ATOMS: atom_id res chain seq x y z
N MET A 1 28.23 -2.18 -17.44
CA MET A 1 27.92 -1.26 -16.32
C MET A 1 26.44 -0.98 -16.39
N ILE A 2 25.67 -1.46 -15.42
CA ILE A 2 24.22 -1.22 -15.36
C ILE A 2 24.03 0.14 -14.68
N ASN A 3 23.36 1.04 -15.37
CA ASN A 3 23.04 2.39 -14.93
C ASN A 3 22.13 2.32 -13.68
N VAL A 4 22.58 2.82 -12.54
CA VAL A 4 21.89 2.74 -11.22
C VAL A 4 21.06 4.01 -10.95
N GLU A 5 20.47 4.60 -11.99
CA GLU A 5 19.58 5.75 -11.84
C GLU A 5 18.13 5.30 -12.05
N ASN A 6 17.27 5.52 -11.03
CA ASN A 6 15.82 5.29 -10.97
C ASN A 6 15.25 3.91 -10.57
N LYS A 7 15.98 3.05 -9.84
CA LYS A 7 15.30 1.93 -9.15
C LYS A 7 14.78 2.37 -7.78
N ASN A 8 13.45 2.29 -7.64
CA ASN A 8 12.67 2.16 -6.40
C ASN A 8 12.11 3.44 -5.77
N LYS A 9 11.37 4.26 -6.54
CA LYS A 9 10.46 5.25 -5.93
C LYS A 9 9.02 4.82 -6.11
N PHE A 10 8.21 4.95 -5.07
CA PHE A 10 6.80 4.53 -5.12
C PHE A 10 5.97 5.31 -6.15
N TYR A 11 6.30 6.58 -6.38
CA TYR A 11 5.59 7.46 -7.31
C TYR A 11 6.48 8.62 -7.76
N ASP A 12 6.01 9.39 -8.74
CA ASP A 12 6.48 10.73 -9.06
C ASP A 12 5.28 11.68 -9.18
N VAL A 13 5.29 12.77 -8.41
CA VAL A 13 4.20 13.75 -8.36
C VAL A 13 3.87 14.34 -9.73
N ASN A 14 4.79 14.36 -10.70
CA ASN A 14 4.55 14.89 -12.03
C ASN A 14 3.90 13.87 -12.97
N SER A 15 4.31 12.61 -12.91
CA SER A 15 3.92 11.60 -13.90
C SER A 15 2.96 10.54 -13.38
N SER A 16 2.94 10.28 -12.06
CA SER A 16 2.05 9.28 -11.49
C SER A 16 0.59 9.78 -11.44
N PRO A 17 -0.38 8.95 -11.85
CA PRO A 17 -1.79 9.20 -11.60
C PRO A 17 -2.07 9.45 -10.11
N VAL A 18 -3.03 10.31 -9.83
CA VAL A 18 -3.41 10.65 -8.44
C VAL A 18 -3.85 9.42 -7.66
N GLY A 19 -4.59 8.50 -8.30
CA GLY A 19 -5.03 7.25 -7.68
C GLY A 19 -3.87 6.34 -7.26
N ASP A 20 -2.79 6.30 -8.05
CA ASP A 20 -1.63 5.47 -7.73
C ASP A 20 -0.88 6.03 -6.52
N ILE A 21 -0.72 7.36 -6.45
CA ILE A 21 -0.11 8.03 -5.30
C ILE A 21 -0.96 7.81 -4.05
N GLU A 22 -2.29 7.98 -4.15
CA GLU A 22 -3.23 7.75 -3.05
C GLU A 22 -3.13 6.32 -2.50
N LYS A 23 -3.09 5.33 -3.39
CA LYS A 23 -2.92 3.92 -3.03
C LYS A 23 -1.63 3.66 -2.27
N VAL A 24 -0.50 4.23 -2.72
CA VAL A 24 0.79 4.13 -2.01
C VAL A 24 0.65 4.63 -0.57
N PHE A 25 0.07 5.81 -0.36
CA PHE A 25 -0.09 6.38 0.98
C PHE A 25 -1.01 5.59 1.90
N ARG A 26 -1.84 4.70 1.36
CA ARG A 26 -2.66 3.78 2.16
C ARG A 26 -1.98 2.46 2.45
N GLU A 27 -1.39 1.84 1.44
CA GLU A 27 -0.75 0.53 1.58
C GLU A 27 0.51 0.62 2.44
N GLU A 28 1.27 1.69 2.23
CA GLU A 28 2.57 1.92 2.86
C GLU A 28 2.49 2.91 4.02
N ALA A 29 1.28 3.26 4.50
CA ALA A 29 1.11 4.22 5.59
C ALA A 29 1.85 3.78 6.87
N LYS A 30 2.67 4.65 7.45
CA LYS A 30 3.18 4.49 8.82
C LYS A 30 2.08 4.96 9.78
N VAL A 31 1.30 4.01 10.30
CA VAL A 31 0.16 4.29 11.17
C VAL A 31 0.20 3.47 12.46
N ASP A 32 -0.25 4.09 13.55
CA ASP A 32 -0.47 3.40 14.83
C ASP A 32 -1.74 2.54 14.81
N ASP A 33 -2.65 2.83 13.88
CA ASP A 33 -3.92 2.14 13.69
C ASP A 33 -3.95 1.39 12.35
N VAL A 34 -3.77 0.07 12.41
CA VAL A 34 -3.71 -0.81 11.23
C VAL A 34 -4.96 -0.80 10.37
N ARG A 35 -6.12 -0.37 10.90
CA ARG A 35 -7.36 -0.23 10.11
C ARG A 35 -7.18 0.73 8.93
N ARG A 36 -6.29 1.72 9.06
CA ARG A 36 -6.01 2.71 8.01
C ARG A 36 -5.28 2.14 6.80
N ARG A 37 -4.73 0.92 6.93
CA ARG A 37 -4.03 0.20 5.87
C ARG A 37 -4.86 -0.93 5.26
N ILE A 38 -6.15 -1.00 5.62
CA ILE A 38 -7.09 -1.87 4.92
C ILE A 38 -7.36 -1.27 3.53
N VAL A 39 -7.22 -2.09 2.50
CA VAL A 39 -7.37 -1.66 1.11
C VAL A 39 -8.29 -2.56 0.33
N LYS A 40 -9.33 -1.98 -0.28
CA LYS A 40 -10.07 -2.64 -1.35
C LYS A 40 -9.21 -2.64 -2.60
N ALA A 41 -8.64 -3.80 -2.92
CA ALA A 41 -7.76 -3.97 -4.07
C ALA A 41 -8.54 -3.82 -5.38
N ASP A 42 -7.84 -3.46 -6.45
CA ASP A 42 -8.40 -3.47 -7.79
C ASP A 42 -8.83 -4.90 -8.18
N LYS A 43 -9.81 -4.98 -9.08
CA LYS A 43 -10.26 -6.26 -9.61
C LYS A 43 -9.10 -6.92 -10.34
N TYR A 44 -8.87 -8.19 -10.00
CA TYR A 44 -7.82 -8.99 -10.61
C TYR A 44 -8.47 -10.05 -11.48
N SER A 45 -8.18 -10.03 -12.78
CA SER A 45 -8.71 -11.00 -13.74
C SER A 45 -7.71 -12.12 -13.93
N GLU A 46 -8.19 -13.29 -14.34
CA GLU A 46 -7.33 -14.46 -14.55
C GLU A 46 -6.26 -14.20 -15.62
N LYS A 47 -6.62 -13.55 -16.73
CA LYS A 47 -5.66 -13.19 -17.80
C LYS A 47 -4.52 -12.31 -17.33
N ARG A 48 -4.75 -11.50 -16.29
CA ARG A 48 -3.72 -10.61 -15.74
C ARG A 48 -2.53 -11.38 -15.16
N ILE A 49 -2.73 -12.62 -14.72
CA ILE A 49 -1.64 -13.50 -14.23
C ILE A 49 -0.55 -13.68 -15.29
N GLU A 50 -0.94 -13.80 -16.56
CA GLU A 50 -0.01 -14.00 -17.68
C GLU A 50 0.62 -12.69 -18.17
N GLN A 51 -0.04 -11.55 -17.91
CA GLN A 51 0.41 -10.22 -18.34
C GLN A 51 1.38 -9.58 -17.35
N ASP A 52 1.14 -9.81 -16.07
CA ASP A 52 1.98 -9.32 -15.00
C ASP A 52 3.25 -10.18 -14.96
N GLU A 53 4.43 -9.56 -14.98
CA GLU A 53 5.72 -10.26 -15.00
C GLU A 53 6.05 -10.82 -13.60
N TRP A 54 5.36 -11.88 -13.18
CA TRP A 54 5.59 -12.53 -11.88
C TRP A 54 6.80 -13.48 -11.95
N GLY A 55 8.02 -12.97 -11.83
CA GLY A 55 9.21 -13.84 -11.95
C GLY A 55 10.53 -13.26 -11.46
N TRP A 56 10.52 -12.13 -10.76
CA TRP A 56 11.76 -11.45 -10.38
C TRP A 56 12.33 -11.93 -9.04
N ASN A 57 11.51 -12.58 -8.21
CA ASN A 57 11.94 -13.19 -6.95
C ASN A 57 10.97 -14.29 -6.45
N GLU A 58 11.44 -15.09 -5.49
CA GLU A 58 10.68 -16.19 -4.87
C GLU A 58 9.34 -15.75 -4.26
N HIS A 59 9.27 -14.52 -3.75
CA HIS A 59 8.05 -13.98 -3.18
C HIS A 59 6.98 -13.74 -4.25
N SER A 60 7.34 -13.09 -5.36
CA SER A 60 6.46 -12.86 -6.50
C SER A 60 5.95 -14.18 -7.10
N ASP A 61 6.78 -15.24 -7.14
CA ASP A 61 6.30 -16.56 -7.55
C ASP A 61 5.30 -17.15 -6.55
N ALA A 62 5.53 -16.99 -5.25
CA ALA A 62 4.57 -17.46 -4.24
C ALA A 62 3.21 -16.73 -4.35
N GLU A 63 3.22 -15.41 -4.54
CA GLU A 63 1.99 -14.62 -4.77
C GLU A 63 1.27 -15.02 -6.07
N ARG A 64 2.03 -15.30 -7.14
CA ARG A 64 1.49 -15.83 -8.40
C ARG A 64 0.80 -17.17 -8.19
N VAL A 65 1.45 -18.11 -7.49
CA VAL A 65 0.89 -19.43 -7.20
C VAL A 65 -0.36 -19.31 -6.33
N ALA A 66 -0.34 -18.46 -5.30
CA ALA A 66 -1.53 -18.20 -4.48
C ALA A 66 -2.68 -17.63 -5.30
N THR A 67 -2.40 -16.70 -6.21
CA THR A 67 -3.41 -16.10 -7.10
C THR A 67 -4.03 -17.17 -8.03
N ILE A 68 -3.21 -18.02 -8.65
CA ILE A 68 -3.69 -19.15 -9.47
C ILE A 68 -4.57 -20.07 -8.64
N ASN A 69 -4.13 -20.45 -7.44
CA ASN A 69 -4.90 -21.32 -6.55
C ASN A 69 -6.21 -20.69 -6.11
N ALA A 70 -6.27 -19.35 -5.93
CA ALA A 70 -7.51 -18.65 -5.62
C ALA A 70 -8.54 -18.74 -6.77
N PHE A 71 -8.09 -18.62 -8.01
CA PHE A 71 -8.95 -18.86 -9.18
C PHE A 71 -9.40 -20.32 -9.29
N GLU A 72 -8.52 -21.26 -9.01
CA GLU A 72 -8.87 -22.69 -9.02
C GLU A 72 -9.92 -23.01 -7.95
N LEU A 73 -9.79 -22.46 -6.74
CA LEU A 73 -10.82 -22.56 -5.70
C LEU A 73 -12.16 -21.97 -6.16
N ALA A 74 -12.13 -20.81 -6.84
CA ALA A 74 -13.34 -20.20 -7.40
C ALA A 74 -14.03 -21.11 -8.42
N LYS A 75 -13.26 -21.69 -9.37
CA LYS A 75 -13.76 -22.67 -10.35
C LYS A 75 -14.34 -23.92 -9.69
N ASN A 76 -13.77 -24.32 -8.55
CA ASN A 76 -14.25 -25.45 -7.75
C ASN A 76 -15.40 -25.09 -6.79
N GLY A 77 -16.01 -23.92 -6.96
CA GLY A 77 -17.26 -23.53 -6.32
C GLY A 77 -17.10 -22.75 -5.01
N SER A 78 -15.88 -22.32 -4.65
CA SER A 78 -15.69 -21.34 -3.59
C SER A 78 -16.14 -19.95 -4.04
N ASN A 79 -16.95 -19.28 -3.23
CA ASN A 79 -17.41 -17.91 -3.45
C ASN A 79 -16.85 -16.94 -2.41
N MET A 80 -15.95 -17.39 -1.54
CA MET A 80 -15.08 -16.56 -0.72
C MET A 80 -13.74 -17.27 -0.59
N VAL A 81 -12.63 -16.54 -0.72
CA VAL A 81 -11.29 -17.10 -0.58
C VAL A 81 -10.51 -16.25 0.39
N VAL A 82 -9.89 -16.89 1.38
CA VAL A 82 -9.04 -16.27 2.39
C VAL A 82 -7.60 -16.65 2.10
N TRP A 83 -6.73 -15.68 1.88
CA TRP A 83 -5.31 -15.91 1.67
C TRP A 83 -4.49 -15.28 2.77
N ILE A 84 -3.71 -16.10 3.46
CA ILE A 84 -2.81 -15.69 4.55
C ILE A 84 -1.39 -15.71 3.99
N SER A 85 -0.75 -14.54 3.92
CA SER A 85 0.67 -14.42 3.65
C SER A 85 1.37 -13.98 4.94
N PRO A 86 1.95 -14.90 5.72
CA PRO A 86 2.65 -14.54 6.95
C PRO A 86 3.81 -13.56 6.71
N GLU A 87 4.31 -12.95 7.78
CA GLU A 87 5.61 -12.28 7.72
C GLU A 87 6.71 -13.26 7.27
N GLY A 88 7.77 -12.76 6.61
CA GLY A 88 8.88 -13.60 6.18
C GLY A 88 9.62 -13.10 4.95
N GLY A 89 10.88 -13.53 4.82
CA GLY A 89 11.80 -13.03 3.80
C GLY A 89 12.10 -11.54 4.02
N SER A 90 11.87 -10.72 2.99
CA SER A 90 12.01 -9.26 3.06
C SER A 90 10.78 -8.55 3.65
N TYR A 91 9.66 -9.25 3.86
CA TYR A 91 8.41 -8.65 4.33
C TYR A 91 8.34 -8.70 5.85
N LYS A 92 8.41 -7.50 6.45
CA LYS A 92 8.37 -7.30 7.91
C LYS A 92 6.96 -7.34 8.51
N GLU A 93 5.95 -7.58 7.69
CA GLU A 93 4.56 -7.64 8.11
C GLU A 93 3.80 -8.65 7.25
N GLY A 94 2.92 -9.44 7.88
CA GLY A 94 2.03 -10.35 7.17
C GLY A 94 0.86 -9.62 6.52
N ARG A 95 0.21 -10.29 5.57
CA ARG A 95 -1.01 -9.81 4.91
C ARG A 95 -2.08 -10.89 4.94
N LEU A 96 -3.31 -10.47 5.19
CA LEU A 96 -4.52 -11.24 5.03
C LEU A 96 -5.28 -10.66 3.83
N ASN A 97 -5.62 -11.49 2.87
CA ASN A 97 -6.44 -11.09 1.73
C ASN A 97 -7.77 -11.84 1.74
N ILE A 98 -8.87 -11.10 1.58
CA ILE A 98 -10.19 -11.68 1.31
C ILE A 98 -10.51 -11.45 -0.16
N TYR A 99 -10.61 -12.52 -0.94
CA TYR A 99 -11.07 -12.45 -2.31
C TYR A 99 -12.52 -12.91 -2.41
N LEU A 100 -13.30 -12.12 -3.15
CA LEU A 100 -14.67 -12.42 -3.53
C LEU A 100 -14.67 -12.74 -5.03
N PRO A 101 -14.70 -14.02 -5.42
CA PRO A 101 -14.72 -14.40 -6.81
C PRO A 101 -16.05 -14.06 -7.47
N PHE A 102 -16.00 -13.58 -8.70
CA PHE A 102 -17.19 -13.35 -9.52
C PHE A 102 -16.87 -13.63 -10.99
N PHE A 103 -17.88 -14.04 -11.74
CA PHE A 103 -17.74 -14.32 -13.17
C PHE A 103 -18.29 -13.15 -13.98
N LYS A 104 -17.47 -12.55 -14.84
CA LYS A 104 -17.87 -11.42 -15.70
C LYS A 104 -17.12 -11.49 -17.03
N ASN A 105 -17.81 -11.16 -18.14
CA ASN A 105 -17.24 -11.15 -19.48
C ASN A 105 -16.56 -12.48 -19.87
N ASN A 106 -17.19 -13.61 -19.49
CA ASN A 106 -16.67 -14.96 -19.70
C ASN A 106 -15.31 -15.24 -19.03
N GLU A 107 -15.01 -14.55 -17.93
CA GLU A 107 -13.76 -14.71 -17.19
C GLU A 107 -14.01 -14.65 -15.68
N TRP A 108 -13.25 -15.44 -14.93
CA TRP A 108 -13.21 -15.32 -13.47
C TRP A 108 -12.43 -14.08 -13.06
N ASN A 109 -12.96 -13.38 -12.08
CA ASN A 109 -12.34 -12.20 -11.49
C ASN A 109 -12.36 -12.33 -9.96
N LEU A 110 -11.37 -11.72 -9.31
CA LEU A 110 -11.29 -11.62 -7.86
C LEU A 110 -11.43 -10.15 -7.47
N GLN A 111 -12.37 -9.85 -6.57
CA GLN A 111 -12.40 -8.58 -5.85
C GLN A 111 -11.72 -8.80 -4.50
N GLY A 112 -10.57 -8.14 -4.28
CA GLY A 112 -9.77 -8.31 -3.08
C GLY A 112 -9.99 -7.24 -2.01
N TYR A 113 -9.77 -7.63 -0.76
CA TYR A 113 -9.50 -6.75 0.37
C TYR A 113 -8.17 -7.17 1.00
N GLY A 114 -7.17 -6.29 0.97
CA GLY A 114 -5.89 -6.47 1.64
C GLY A 114 -5.93 -5.88 3.04
N ILE A 115 -5.51 -6.66 4.03
CA ILE A 115 -5.60 -6.35 5.44
C ILE A 115 -4.24 -6.66 6.08
N PRO A 116 -3.63 -5.75 6.86
CA PRO A 116 -2.43 -6.07 7.63
C PRO A 116 -2.70 -7.21 8.60
N LEU A 117 -1.81 -8.20 8.60
CA LEU A 117 -1.89 -9.32 9.52
C LEU A 117 -0.86 -9.12 10.63
N LEU A 118 -1.35 -8.72 11.81
CA LEU A 118 -0.54 -8.57 13.03
C LEU A 118 -0.38 -9.91 13.76
N LYS A 119 -0.02 -10.95 13.03
CA LYS A 119 0.28 -12.29 13.57
C LYS A 119 1.65 -12.70 13.07
N ASN A 120 2.44 -13.31 13.95
CA ASN A 120 3.71 -13.90 13.56
C ASN A 120 3.49 -15.13 12.67
N GLN A 121 4.58 -15.75 12.21
CA GLN A 121 4.51 -16.89 11.31
C GLN A 121 3.72 -18.08 11.90
N ASP A 122 3.94 -18.44 13.16
CA ASP A 122 3.29 -19.58 13.82
C ASP A 122 1.81 -19.31 14.08
N GLU A 123 1.48 -18.10 14.55
CA GLU A 123 0.10 -17.65 14.75
C GLU A 123 -0.69 -17.63 13.43
N SER A 124 -0.03 -17.23 12.33
CA SER A 124 -0.62 -17.24 11.00
C SER A 124 -0.90 -18.68 10.52
N LEU A 125 0.04 -19.60 10.75
CA LEU A 125 -0.12 -21.02 10.44
C LEU A 125 -1.26 -21.67 11.21
N ASN A 126 -1.35 -21.38 12.52
CA ASN A 126 -2.45 -21.86 13.35
C ASN A 126 -3.80 -21.35 12.84
N LEU A 127 -3.89 -20.05 12.50
CA LEU A 127 -5.09 -19.48 11.89
C LEU A 127 -5.47 -20.22 10.59
N GLY A 128 -4.51 -20.50 9.70
CA GLY A 128 -4.78 -21.25 8.48
C GLY A 128 -5.29 -22.66 8.73
N LYS A 129 -4.71 -23.39 9.69
CA LYS A 129 -5.17 -24.72 10.10
C LYS A 129 -6.59 -24.70 10.68
N GLU A 130 -6.88 -23.72 11.54
CA GLU A 130 -8.22 -23.52 12.09
C GLU A 130 -9.25 -23.26 10.99
N LEU A 131 -8.92 -22.40 10.01
CA LEU A 131 -9.78 -22.09 8.88
C LEU A 131 -10.08 -23.33 8.01
N VAL A 132 -9.08 -24.18 7.76
CA VAL A 132 -9.29 -25.48 7.10
C VAL A 132 -10.21 -26.38 7.94
N GLY A 133 -9.99 -26.43 9.25
CA GLY A 133 -10.86 -27.16 10.19
C GLY A 133 -12.31 -26.68 10.20
N LYS A 134 -12.56 -25.41 9.85
CA LYS A 134 -13.89 -24.80 9.69
C LYS A 134 -14.44 -24.93 8.26
N ASN A 135 -14.23 -26.09 7.63
CA ASN A 135 -14.65 -26.41 6.25
C ASN A 135 -13.95 -25.63 5.13
N GLY A 136 -12.83 -24.96 5.42
CA GLY A 136 -11.99 -24.35 4.40
C GLY A 136 -11.30 -25.40 3.53
N LYS A 137 -11.17 -25.13 2.23
CA LYS A 137 -10.50 -26.02 1.27
C LYS A 137 -9.26 -25.36 0.68
N CYS A 138 -8.19 -26.12 0.56
CA CYS A 138 -6.98 -25.71 -0.14
C CYS A 138 -6.76 -26.61 -1.36
N ILE A 139 -5.99 -26.13 -2.33
CA ILE A 139 -5.55 -26.95 -3.47
C ILE A 139 -4.40 -27.87 -3.05
N GLY A 140 -3.47 -27.36 -2.23
CA GLY A 140 -2.31 -28.09 -1.74
C GLY A 140 -2.17 -28.11 -0.21
N ASN A 141 -0.92 -28.19 0.25
CA ASN A 141 -0.59 -28.31 1.67
C ASN A 141 -0.68 -26.98 2.41
N ILE A 142 -1.57 -26.88 3.40
CA ILE A 142 -1.79 -25.64 4.19
C ILE A 142 -0.52 -25.12 4.90
N GLU A 143 0.48 -25.97 5.15
CA GLU A 143 1.78 -25.54 5.72
C GLU A 143 2.49 -24.51 4.81
N GLU A 144 2.17 -24.46 3.51
CA GLU A 144 2.65 -23.46 2.56
C GLU A 144 1.70 -22.26 2.43
N LEU A 145 1.27 -21.66 3.55
CA LEU A 145 0.25 -20.60 3.57
C LEU A 145 0.41 -19.51 2.49
N ARG A 146 1.65 -19.06 2.26
CA ARG A 146 1.94 -18.01 1.27
C ARG A 146 1.55 -18.41 -0.16
N ARG A 147 1.51 -19.71 -0.47
CA ARG A 147 1.11 -20.27 -1.78
C ARG A 147 -0.30 -20.86 -1.77
N GLN A 148 -0.90 -21.06 -0.59
CA GLN A 148 -2.11 -21.87 -0.42
C GLN A 148 -3.25 -21.05 0.20
N PRO A 149 -4.04 -20.34 -0.63
CA PRO A 149 -5.28 -19.75 -0.17
C PRO A 149 -6.30 -20.82 0.24
N ILE A 150 -7.28 -20.41 1.04
CA ILE A 150 -8.31 -21.24 1.64
C ILE A 150 -9.68 -20.79 1.09
N GLY A 151 -10.34 -21.67 0.34
CA GLY A 151 -11.63 -21.42 -0.27
C GLY A 151 -12.78 -21.88 0.61
N PHE A 152 -13.83 -21.06 0.65
CA PHE A 152 -15.08 -21.31 1.36
C PHE A 152 -16.25 -21.24 0.39
N LYS A 153 -17.24 -22.10 0.62
CA LYS A 153 -18.55 -21.98 0.01
C LYS A 153 -19.52 -21.46 1.06
N ILE A 154 -19.92 -20.22 0.90
CA ILE A 154 -20.79 -19.49 1.82
C ILE A 154 -22.17 -19.31 1.19
N ASP A 155 -23.23 -19.29 1.99
CA ASP A 155 -24.60 -19.33 1.47
C ASP A 155 -24.98 -18.08 0.66
N ASN A 156 -24.53 -16.91 1.13
CA ASN A 156 -24.72 -15.64 0.45
C ASN A 156 -23.41 -14.83 0.46
N GLN A 157 -22.84 -14.61 -0.72
CA GLN A 157 -21.61 -13.83 -0.88
C GLN A 157 -21.76 -12.36 -0.43
N GLU A 158 -22.96 -11.79 -0.48
CA GLU A 158 -23.21 -10.44 0.02
C GLU A 158 -22.99 -10.33 1.53
N LYS A 159 -23.08 -11.45 2.25
CA LYS A 159 -22.86 -11.57 3.70
C LYS A 159 -21.44 -12.04 4.05
N TRP A 160 -20.47 -11.89 3.15
CA TRP A 160 -19.09 -12.35 3.37
C TRP A 160 -18.45 -11.77 4.64
N LEU A 161 -18.79 -10.53 5.04
CA LEU A 161 -18.30 -9.91 6.27
C LEU A 161 -18.81 -10.64 7.52
N GLU A 162 -20.11 -10.98 7.56
CA GLU A 162 -20.69 -11.77 8.65
C GLU A 162 -19.99 -13.12 8.77
N GLU A 163 -19.62 -13.73 7.63
CA GLU A 163 -18.90 -15.00 7.64
C GLU A 163 -17.45 -14.85 8.09
N CYS A 164 -16.76 -13.77 7.70
CA CYS A 164 -15.42 -13.45 8.22
C CYS A 164 -15.43 -13.24 9.74
N GLN A 165 -16.44 -12.58 10.29
CA GLN A 165 -16.60 -12.41 11.74
C GLN A 165 -16.76 -13.74 12.48
N LYS A 166 -17.50 -14.70 11.91
CA LYS A 166 -17.64 -16.06 12.49
C LYS A 166 -16.34 -16.87 12.38
N LEU A 167 -15.68 -16.82 11.23
CA LEU A 167 -14.46 -17.58 10.98
C LEU A 167 -13.27 -17.04 11.76
N MET A 168 -13.17 -15.71 11.88
CA MET A 168 -12.02 -14.97 12.42
C MET A 168 -12.47 -13.87 13.41
N PRO A 169 -13.05 -14.24 14.57
CA PRO A 169 -13.61 -13.29 15.52
C PRO A 169 -12.57 -12.33 16.14
N ASP A 170 -11.31 -12.74 16.20
CA ASP A 170 -10.18 -11.92 16.68
C ASP A 170 -9.98 -10.64 15.84
N PHE A 171 -10.54 -10.59 14.64
CA PHE A 171 -10.43 -9.46 13.70
C PHE A 171 -11.73 -8.63 13.63
N ASN A 172 -12.68 -8.82 14.55
CA ASN A 172 -14.00 -8.14 14.53
C ASN A 172 -13.92 -6.62 14.38
N ASN A 173 -12.97 -5.98 15.07
CA ASN A 173 -12.75 -4.54 14.94
C ASN A 173 -12.33 -4.10 13.51
N LEU A 174 -11.67 -4.97 12.75
CA LEU A 174 -11.33 -4.72 11.34
C LEU A 174 -12.57 -4.97 10.45
N TRP A 175 -13.34 -6.01 10.74
CA TRP A 175 -14.58 -6.32 10.00
C TRP A 175 -15.61 -5.21 10.15
N GLU A 176 -15.87 -4.76 11.38
CA GLU A 176 -16.74 -3.62 11.69
C GLU A 176 -16.26 -2.34 11.01
N PHE A 177 -14.94 -2.13 10.91
CA PHE A 177 -14.39 -0.97 10.20
C PHE A 177 -14.72 -1.03 8.70
N ILE A 178 -14.60 -2.19 8.06
CA ILE A 178 -14.98 -2.38 6.65
C ILE A 178 -16.48 -2.20 6.46
N GLU A 179 -17.29 -2.84 7.32
CA GLU A 179 -18.76 -2.76 7.29
C GLU A 179 -19.27 -1.32 7.36
N ASN A 180 -18.66 -0.50 8.23
CA ASN A 180 -19.01 0.91 8.41
C ASN A 180 -18.41 1.86 7.35
N SER A 181 -17.97 1.31 6.21
CA SER A 181 -17.32 2.04 5.11
C SER A 181 -16.07 2.81 5.53
N GLY A 182 -15.37 2.35 6.57
CA GLY A 182 -14.18 3.00 7.10
C GLY A 182 -13.05 3.06 6.07
N GLU A 183 -12.87 2.01 5.27
CA GLU A 183 -11.87 1.95 4.20
C GLU A 183 -12.13 3.00 3.11
N GLN A 184 -13.39 3.15 2.67
CA GLN A 184 -13.77 4.15 1.67
C GLN A 184 -13.61 5.58 2.20
N LYS A 185 -13.98 5.83 3.46
CA LYS A 185 -13.75 7.14 4.10
C LYS A 185 -12.25 7.46 4.20
N GLN A 186 -11.43 6.46 4.51
CA GLN A 186 -9.98 6.63 4.55
C GLN A 186 -9.41 6.92 3.17
N LYS A 187 -9.91 6.23 2.12
CA LYS A 187 -9.57 6.50 0.71
C LYS A 187 -9.83 7.95 0.34
N GLU A 188 -11.04 8.43 0.60
CA GLU A 188 -11.45 9.81 0.29
C GLU A 188 -10.57 10.83 1.01
N LYS A 189 -10.28 10.59 2.29
CA LYS A 189 -9.40 11.45 3.09
C LYS A 189 -7.96 11.51 2.54
N VAL A 190 -7.40 10.38 2.13
CA VAL A 190 -6.05 10.35 1.54
C VAL A 190 -6.05 11.02 0.17
N LEU A 191 -7.07 10.77 -0.65
CA LEU A 191 -7.23 11.39 -1.96
C LEU A 191 -7.27 12.92 -1.87
N GLU A 192 -8.07 13.46 -0.95
CA GLU A 192 -8.13 14.91 -0.68
C GLU A 192 -6.76 15.47 -0.28
N ALA A 193 -6.05 14.77 0.61
CA ALA A 193 -4.72 15.17 1.04
C ALA A 193 -3.69 15.15 -0.10
N VAL A 194 -3.75 14.14 -0.98
CA VAL A 194 -2.88 14.02 -2.16
C VAL A 194 -3.17 15.16 -3.13
N LEU A 195 -4.44 15.46 -3.44
CA LEU A 195 -4.81 16.55 -4.33
C LEU A 195 -4.33 17.90 -3.79
N TYR A 196 -4.56 18.15 -2.51
CA TYR A 196 -4.06 19.35 -1.82
C TYR A 196 -2.54 19.46 -1.87
N ALA A 197 -1.83 18.37 -1.57
CA ALA A 197 -0.37 18.35 -1.59
C ALA A 197 0.20 18.54 -3.00
N LYS A 198 -0.43 17.94 -4.04
CA LYS A 198 -0.01 18.11 -5.44
C LYS A 198 -0.10 19.56 -5.90
N ASP A 199 -1.22 20.22 -5.61
CA ASP A 199 -1.44 21.64 -5.93
C ASP A 199 -0.33 22.52 -5.36
N ARG A 200 0.04 22.30 -4.10
CA ARG A 200 1.04 23.11 -3.39
C ARG A 200 2.48 22.74 -3.66
N ALA A 201 2.74 21.47 -3.97
CA ALA A 201 4.07 21.00 -4.27
C ALA A 201 4.54 21.41 -5.67
N GLN A 202 3.61 21.72 -6.59
CA GLN A 202 3.92 22.14 -7.96
C GLN A 202 4.97 21.22 -8.65
N GLY A 203 4.82 19.91 -8.46
CA GLY A 203 5.72 18.91 -9.05
C GLY A 203 6.97 18.56 -8.23
N ASN A 204 7.17 19.18 -7.06
CA ASN A 204 8.28 18.89 -6.17
C ASN A 204 7.95 17.73 -5.21
N ASN A 205 8.52 16.55 -5.46
CA ASN A 205 8.30 15.34 -4.66
C ASN A 205 8.64 15.51 -3.16
N ILE A 206 9.72 16.21 -2.80
CA ILE A 206 10.14 16.41 -1.40
C ILE A 206 9.15 17.32 -0.67
N LEU A 207 8.72 18.39 -1.33
CA LEU A 207 7.73 19.30 -0.78
C LEU A 207 6.37 18.61 -0.63
N PHE A 208 5.97 17.80 -1.61
CA PHE A 208 4.77 16.97 -1.55
C PHE A 208 4.78 16.05 -0.32
N GLU A 209 5.86 15.27 -0.12
CA GLU A 209 5.98 14.38 1.04
C GLU A 209 5.96 15.14 2.36
N THR A 210 6.58 16.33 2.40
CA THR A 210 6.55 17.16 3.61
C THR A 210 5.14 17.65 3.94
N ILE A 211 4.35 18.02 2.93
CA ILE A 211 2.95 18.46 3.10
C ILE A 211 2.08 17.26 3.52
N MET A 212 2.26 16.09 2.90
CA MET A 212 1.57 14.85 3.30
C MET A 212 1.89 14.47 4.75
N ALA A 213 3.16 14.47 5.14
CA ALA A 213 3.62 14.18 6.49
C ALA A 213 2.98 15.09 7.55
N ARG A 214 2.85 16.39 7.25
CA ARG A 214 2.18 17.36 8.15
C ARG A 214 0.69 17.11 8.32
N GLN A 215 0.05 16.54 7.31
CA GLN A 215 -1.33 16.11 7.37
C GLN A 215 -1.49 14.75 8.07
N GLY A 216 -0.39 14.17 8.59
CA GLY A 216 -0.38 12.88 9.29
C GLY A 216 -0.26 11.67 8.37
N PHE A 217 0.08 11.87 7.09
CA PHE A 217 0.28 10.80 6.12
C PHE A 217 1.78 10.60 5.88
N LEU A 218 2.34 9.69 6.65
CA LEU A 218 3.72 9.24 6.52
C LEU A 218 3.73 7.88 5.82
N ILE A 219 4.70 7.64 4.95
CA ILE A 219 4.93 6.30 4.37
C ILE A 219 6.09 5.60 5.07
N ASN A 220 5.98 4.29 5.20
CA ASN A 220 7.00 3.43 5.76
C ASN A 220 8.05 3.16 4.67
N ALA A 221 9.23 3.76 4.80
CA ALA A 221 10.33 3.57 3.85
C ALA A 221 10.91 2.13 3.80
N VAL A 222 10.31 1.20 4.55
CA VAL A 222 10.76 -0.19 4.75
C VAL A 222 9.77 -1.21 4.18
N GLY A 223 8.67 -0.78 3.55
CA GLY A 223 7.81 -1.67 2.76
C GLY A 223 8.58 -2.20 1.55
N GLY A 224 8.48 -3.50 1.26
CA GLY A 224 9.28 -4.21 0.26
C GLY A 224 9.16 -3.73 -1.21
N HIS A 225 8.44 -2.64 -1.47
CA HIS A 225 8.15 -2.12 -2.82
C HIS A 225 8.83 -0.79 -3.16
N GLY A 226 9.75 -0.32 -2.33
CA GLY A 226 10.70 0.73 -2.71
C GLY A 226 10.94 1.75 -1.62
N THR A 227 11.74 2.77 -1.94
CA THR A 227 11.99 3.90 -1.06
C THR A 227 10.98 5.00 -1.35
N ALA A 228 10.41 5.59 -0.30
CA ALA A 228 9.86 6.95 -0.34
C ALA A 228 10.92 7.92 -0.87
N TYR A 229 10.57 9.16 -1.22
CA TYR A 229 11.59 10.23 -1.28
C TYR A 229 12.05 10.55 0.14
N GLY A 230 12.75 9.58 0.75
CA GLY A 230 13.22 9.63 2.10
C GLY A 230 14.00 10.92 2.33
N ILE A 231 13.73 11.52 3.49
CA ILE A 231 14.51 12.60 4.10
C ILE A 231 15.86 12.01 4.60
N GLU A 232 16.49 11.14 3.81
CA GLU A 232 17.77 10.51 4.13
C GLU A 232 18.89 11.42 3.65
N LYS A 233 19.14 12.48 4.41
CA LYS A 233 20.19 13.50 4.20
C LYS A 233 19.88 14.33 2.95
N VAL A 234 19.72 15.64 3.04
CA VAL A 234 20.75 16.61 3.36
C VAL A 234 20.05 17.84 3.94
N TYR A 235 20.54 18.38 5.06
CA TYR A 235 20.02 19.55 5.79
C TYR A 235 18.84 19.27 6.74
N ASN A 236 19.03 19.57 8.03
CA ASN A 236 17.92 19.78 8.96
C ASN A 236 17.29 21.13 8.59
N PHE A 237 16.21 21.14 7.80
CA PHE A 237 15.51 22.37 7.45
C PHE A 237 14.04 22.30 7.85
N LYS A 238 13.49 23.45 8.22
CA LYS A 238 12.07 23.60 8.56
C LYS A 238 11.36 24.20 7.35
N ILE A 239 10.26 23.57 6.94
CA ILE A 239 9.29 24.24 6.07
C ILE A 239 8.29 24.98 6.98
N GLU A 240 7.86 26.19 6.65
CA GLU A 240 6.81 26.91 7.37
C GLU A 240 5.67 27.18 6.41
N MET A 241 4.42 26.97 6.83
CA MET A 241 3.27 27.32 6.03
C MET A 241 2.82 28.72 6.42
N ILE A 242 2.87 29.69 5.50
CA ILE A 242 2.30 31.03 5.69
C ILE A 242 1.27 31.26 4.60
N ASN A 243 0.04 31.58 4.99
CA ASN A 243 -1.09 31.75 4.05
C ASN A 243 -1.21 30.56 3.08
N SER A 244 -1.02 29.35 3.62
CA SER A 244 -1.02 28.08 2.89
C SER A 244 0.08 27.93 1.83
N GLN A 245 1.07 28.83 1.78
CA GLN A 245 2.25 28.70 0.93
C GLN A 245 3.44 28.16 1.74
N PRO A 246 4.23 27.22 1.20
CA PRO A 246 5.40 26.67 1.88
C PRO A 246 6.60 27.62 1.75
N PHE A 247 7.25 27.89 2.87
CA PHE A 247 8.48 28.66 3.00
C PHE A 247 9.56 27.81 3.63
N THR A 248 10.82 28.06 3.31
CA THR A 248 11.95 27.48 4.06
C THR A 248 13.08 28.48 4.18
N GLU A 249 13.85 28.39 5.25
CA GLU A 249 15.03 29.25 5.45
C GLU A 249 16.19 28.74 4.61
N LEU A 250 16.88 29.68 3.96
CA LEU A 250 18.09 29.35 3.23
C LEU A 250 19.19 28.84 4.15
N GLN A 251 19.97 27.89 3.65
CA GLN A 251 21.13 27.38 4.38
C GLN A 251 22.42 27.84 3.72
N ARG A 252 23.46 28.09 4.52
CA ARG A 252 24.81 28.33 4.01
C ARG A 252 25.62 27.04 4.03
N VAL A 253 26.13 26.66 2.86
CA VAL A 253 26.95 25.46 2.66
C VAL A 253 28.17 25.87 1.86
N ASN A 254 29.36 25.69 2.44
CA ASN A 254 30.62 26.11 1.84
C ASN A 254 30.61 27.58 1.38
N GLY A 255 29.99 28.46 2.18
CA GLY A 255 29.89 29.90 1.91
C GLY A 255 28.74 30.32 0.97
N LYS A 256 28.08 29.36 0.32
CA LYS A 256 27.01 29.60 -0.67
C LYS A 256 25.64 29.44 -0.04
N LEU A 257 24.68 30.29 -0.40
CA LEU A 257 23.28 30.10 -0.03
C LEU A 257 22.69 29.00 -0.89
N VAL A 258 22.07 28.01 -0.25
CA VAL A 258 21.45 26.87 -0.92
C VAL A 258 20.01 26.70 -0.46
N CYS A 259 19.14 26.36 -1.39
CA CYS A 259 17.79 25.90 -1.09
C CYS A 259 17.89 24.52 -0.43
N PRO A 260 17.49 24.36 0.84
CA PRO A 260 17.71 23.10 1.54
C PRO A 260 16.79 21.97 1.03
N VAL A 261 15.72 22.30 0.29
CA VAL A 261 14.78 21.32 -0.30
C VAL A 261 15.36 20.60 -1.51
N CYS A 262 16.16 21.27 -2.34
CA CYS A 262 16.63 20.70 -3.61
C CYS A 262 18.14 20.83 -3.86
N GLY A 263 18.87 21.44 -2.92
CA GLY A 263 20.31 21.67 -2.98
C GLY A 263 20.75 22.77 -3.97
N GLU A 264 19.81 23.48 -4.59
CA GLU A 264 20.12 24.52 -5.58
C GLU A 264 20.81 25.71 -4.91
N GLU A 265 21.94 26.15 -5.47
CA GLU A 265 22.58 27.40 -5.07
C GLU A 265 21.70 28.58 -5.49
N VAL A 266 21.42 29.47 -4.56
CA VAL A 266 20.59 30.66 -4.79
C VAL A 266 21.37 31.93 -4.51
N GLY A 267 21.06 32.98 -5.26
CA GLY A 267 21.62 34.31 -5.02
C GLY A 267 21.04 34.97 -3.77
N GLU A 268 21.71 36.01 -3.29
CA GLU A 268 21.18 36.87 -2.23
C GLU A 268 19.89 37.57 -2.69
N GLY A 269 18.92 37.71 -1.79
CA GLY A 269 17.63 38.36 -2.08
C GLY A 269 16.62 37.52 -2.89
N VAL A 270 16.93 36.25 -3.19
CA VAL A 270 16.00 35.35 -3.88
C VAL A 270 14.91 34.86 -2.92
N SER A 271 13.65 35.17 -3.22
CA SER A 271 12.48 34.78 -2.41
C SER A 271 11.78 33.50 -2.88
N ILE A 272 12.16 32.94 -4.03
CA ILE A 272 11.61 31.69 -4.58
C ILE A 272 12.75 30.88 -5.22
N CYS A 273 12.89 29.61 -4.86
CA CYS A 273 13.91 28.74 -5.44
C CYS A 273 13.69 28.57 -6.95
N PRO A 274 14.69 28.85 -7.81
CA PRO A 274 14.51 28.78 -9.26
C PRO A 274 14.25 27.37 -9.76
N LYS A 275 14.81 26.35 -9.09
CA LYS A 275 14.66 24.94 -9.44
C LYS A 275 13.37 24.34 -8.92
N CYS A 276 13.12 24.46 -7.62
CA CYS A 276 12.05 23.70 -6.96
C CYS A 276 10.83 24.53 -6.55
N LYS A 277 10.86 25.84 -6.87
CA LYS A 277 9.77 26.81 -6.72
C LYS A 277 9.24 27.03 -5.29
N ILE A 278 9.90 26.49 -4.26
CA ILE A 278 9.55 26.78 -2.87
C ILE A 278 9.86 28.25 -2.53
N ASN A 279 9.04 28.89 -1.70
CA ASN A 279 9.35 30.21 -1.18
C ASN A 279 10.52 30.12 -0.19
N LEU A 280 11.38 31.13 -0.22
CA LEU A 280 12.62 31.21 0.54
C LEU A 280 12.58 32.42 1.48
N LYS A 281 13.09 32.22 2.69
CA LYS A 281 13.34 33.25 3.69
C LYS A 281 14.81 33.34 4.03
#